data_AF-A0A7T1DTE5-F1
#
_entry.id   AF-A0A7T1DTE5-F1
#
_cell.length_a   1.000
_cell.length_b   1.000
_cell.length_c   1.000
_cell.angle_alpha   90.00
_cell.angle_beta   90.00
_cell.angle_gamma   90.00
#
_symmetry.space_group_name_H-M   'P 1'
#
loop_
_entity.id
_entity.type
_entity.pdbx_description
1 polymer ?
#
loop_
_entity_poly.entity_id
_entity_poly.type
_entity_poly.pdbx_seq_one_letter_code
_entity_poly.pdbx_strand_id
1 'polypeptide(L)'
;MEPPQNPGRFKATFLASVEKAAQAAEKYEPPHPSWTGDFYEQWVRLNPQLATKDLRPILHLSRDRSLGLAAYDELSAEAKKLLEATMEATEVSKLLVPRLAALGEGDVSRILNRAVRKAREDQWQEEDIVRCLNCTDAHPQLGAQLASVFAEIPGNKRHVALMPLLRQRDWAHALLSNWAEDSETLARSRQYLQKGAK
;
A
#
# COMPACT_ATOMS: atom_id res chain seq x y z
N MET A 1 28.68 -17.74 20.29
CA MET A 1 28.25 -19.03 19.73
C MET A 1 27.05 -18.71 18.85
N GLU A 2 27.26 -18.48 17.55
CA GLU A 2 26.17 -18.21 16.61
C GLU A 2 25.30 -19.48 16.45
N PRO A 3 23.96 -19.36 16.40
CA PRO A 3 23.10 -20.51 16.21
C PRO A 3 23.34 -21.12 14.82
N PRO A 4 23.22 -22.45 14.66
CA PRO A 4 23.42 -23.11 13.38
C PRO A 4 22.42 -22.57 12.35
N GLN A 5 22.94 -21.98 11.27
CA GLN A 5 22.17 -21.54 10.11
C GLN A 5 21.51 -22.77 9.48
N ASN A 6 20.19 -22.90 9.64
CA ASN A 6 19.41 -23.97 9.01
C ASN A 6 19.36 -23.73 7.49
N PRO A 7 20.01 -24.58 6.65
CA PRO A 7 20.11 -24.36 5.20
C PRO A 7 18.76 -24.47 4.47
N GLY A 8 17.68 -24.89 5.16
CA GLY A 8 16.34 -25.00 4.61
C GLY A 8 15.51 -23.71 4.59
N ARG A 9 15.92 -22.63 5.30
CA ARG A 9 15.06 -21.45 5.52
C ARG A 9 14.78 -20.62 4.25
N PHE A 10 15.63 -20.71 3.23
CA PHE A 10 15.58 -19.82 2.05
C PHE A 10 15.04 -20.48 0.78
N LYS A 11 14.58 -21.72 0.90
CA LYS A 11 13.88 -22.43 -0.19
C LYS A 11 12.38 -22.23 -0.01
N ALA A 12 11.67 -21.95 -1.11
CA ALA A 12 10.21 -21.79 -1.09
C ALA A 12 9.50 -23.16 -1.08
N THR A 13 9.86 -24.05 -0.15
CA THR A 13 9.36 -25.44 -0.12
C THR A 13 7.84 -25.53 -0.01
N PHE A 14 7.18 -24.49 0.52
CA PHE A 14 5.73 -24.40 0.58
C PHE A 14 5.05 -24.38 -0.82
N LEU A 15 5.78 -24.01 -1.88
CA LEU A 15 5.29 -24.04 -3.25
C LEU A 15 5.30 -25.45 -3.87
N ALA A 16 6.05 -26.41 -3.29
CA ALA A 16 6.31 -27.70 -3.92
C ALA A 16 5.03 -28.49 -4.23
N SER A 17 4.05 -28.49 -3.32
CA SER A 17 2.78 -29.20 -3.51
C SER A 17 1.98 -28.59 -4.65
N VAL A 18 1.89 -27.26 -4.69
CA VAL A 18 1.09 -26.52 -5.66
C VAL A 18 1.75 -26.54 -7.04
N GLU A 19 3.08 -26.43 -7.12
CA GLU A 19 3.85 -26.57 -8.38
C GLU A 19 3.74 -27.98 -8.98
N LYS A 20 3.70 -29.02 -8.13
CA LYS A 20 3.51 -30.40 -8.58
C LYS A 20 2.10 -30.65 -9.08
N ALA A 21 1.08 -30.18 -8.34
CA ALA A 21 -0.33 -30.27 -8.76
C ALA A 21 -0.55 -29.53 -10.08
N ALA A 22 0.06 -28.34 -10.24
CA ALA A 22 0.00 -27.55 -11.45
C ALA A 22 0.61 -28.26 -12.67
N GLN A 23 1.73 -28.99 -12.50
CA GLN A 23 2.32 -29.81 -13.57
C GLN A 23 1.48 -31.04 -13.93
N ALA A 24 0.79 -31.63 -12.95
CA ALA A 24 -0.12 -32.75 -13.17
C ALA A 24 -1.48 -32.33 -13.74
N ALA A 25 -1.68 -31.03 -14.03
CA ALA A 25 -2.96 -30.44 -14.43
C ALA A 25 -4.10 -30.73 -13.43
N GLU A 26 -3.75 -30.88 -12.15
CA GLU A 26 -4.71 -31.04 -11.06
C GLU A 26 -5.35 -29.69 -10.69
N LYS A 27 -6.45 -29.74 -9.95
CA LYS A 27 -7.16 -28.55 -9.50
C LYS A 27 -6.24 -27.72 -8.59
N TYR A 28 -6.16 -26.42 -8.86
CA TYR A 28 -5.40 -25.49 -8.04
C TYR A 28 -6.02 -25.34 -6.65
N GLU A 29 -5.23 -25.61 -5.62
CA GLU A 29 -5.58 -25.33 -4.22
C GLU A 29 -4.65 -24.23 -3.69
N PRO A 30 -5.19 -23.09 -3.26
CA PRO A 30 -4.38 -21.98 -2.81
C PRO A 30 -3.70 -22.31 -1.47
N PRO A 31 -2.38 -22.07 -1.33
CA PRO A 31 -1.68 -22.32 -0.07
C PRO A 31 -2.07 -21.33 1.03
N HIS A 32 -2.67 -20.19 0.67
CA HIS A 32 -3.16 -19.17 1.60
C HIS A 32 -4.44 -18.50 1.04
N PRO A 33 -5.42 -18.10 1.88
CA PRO A 33 -6.67 -17.49 1.42
C PRO A 33 -6.53 -16.23 0.56
N SER A 34 -5.37 -15.55 0.60
CA SER A 34 -5.10 -14.38 -0.25
C SER A 34 -4.71 -14.73 -1.68
N TRP A 35 -4.41 -15.99 -1.99
CA TRP A 35 -4.01 -16.45 -3.32
C TRP A 35 -5.25 -16.80 -4.15
N THR A 36 -6.06 -15.79 -4.44
CA THR A 36 -7.33 -15.94 -5.16
C THR A 36 -7.23 -15.40 -6.59
N GLY A 37 -7.94 -16.04 -7.52
CA GLY A 37 -8.00 -15.64 -8.93
C GLY A 37 -6.98 -16.32 -9.84
N ASP A 38 -7.21 -16.17 -11.15
CA ASP A 38 -6.53 -16.91 -12.22
C ASP A 38 -5.02 -16.63 -12.30
N PHE A 39 -4.58 -15.47 -11.80
CA PHE A 39 -3.17 -15.10 -11.79
C PHE A 39 -2.31 -16.14 -11.06
N TYR A 40 -2.71 -16.57 -9.86
CA TYR A 40 -1.90 -17.49 -9.04
C TYR A 40 -1.87 -18.89 -9.65
N GLU A 41 -2.98 -19.35 -10.22
CA GLU A 41 -3.03 -20.62 -10.93
C GLU A 41 -2.09 -20.62 -12.14
N GLN A 42 -2.09 -19.55 -12.93
CA GLN A 42 -1.20 -19.42 -14.09
C GLN A 42 0.27 -19.27 -13.66
N TRP A 43 0.52 -18.51 -12.58
CA TRP A 43 1.87 -18.25 -12.07
C TRP A 43 2.56 -19.52 -11.58
N VAL A 44 1.86 -20.38 -10.85
CA VAL A 44 2.44 -21.65 -10.33
C VAL A 44 2.78 -22.65 -11.46
N ARG A 45 2.16 -22.51 -12.64
CA ARG A 45 2.48 -23.33 -13.83
C ARG A 45 3.77 -22.92 -14.54
N LEU A 46 4.34 -21.76 -14.20
CA LEU A 46 5.51 -21.22 -14.89
C LEU A 46 6.78 -22.03 -14.57
N ASN A 47 7.65 -22.13 -15.57
CA ASN A 47 9.00 -22.64 -15.40
C ASN A 47 10.00 -21.48 -15.22
N PRO A 48 11.08 -21.68 -14.43
CA PRO A 48 11.40 -22.87 -13.66
C PRO A 48 10.64 -22.93 -12.31
N GLN A 49 10.35 -24.14 -11.83
CA GLN A 49 9.85 -24.35 -10.47
C GLN A 49 10.79 -23.74 -9.41
N LEU A 50 10.21 -23.08 -8.42
CA LEU A 50 10.92 -22.29 -7.42
C LEU A 50 11.09 -23.04 -6.10
N ALA A 51 10.31 -24.09 -5.83
CA ALA A 51 10.30 -24.74 -4.52
C ALA A 51 11.66 -25.30 -4.07
N THR A 52 12.50 -25.70 -5.02
CA THR A 52 13.83 -26.28 -4.76
C THR A 52 14.98 -25.30 -5.01
N LYS A 53 14.70 -24.13 -5.59
CA LYS A 53 15.70 -23.12 -5.93
C LYS A 53 16.07 -22.31 -4.70
N ASP A 54 17.34 -21.97 -4.60
CA ASP A 54 17.81 -21.00 -3.61
C ASP A 54 17.44 -19.59 -4.09
N LEU A 55 16.53 -18.93 -3.38
CA LEU A 55 16.03 -17.62 -3.77
C LEU A 55 16.92 -16.48 -3.24
N ARG A 56 17.95 -16.75 -2.42
CA ARG A 56 18.84 -15.70 -1.88
C ARG A 56 19.44 -14.82 -2.98
N PRO A 57 20.00 -15.33 -4.09
CA PRO A 57 20.55 -14.48 -5.14
C PRO A 57 19.49 -13.56 -5.76
N ILE A 58 18.25 -14.03 -5.93
CA ILE A 58 17.15 -13.24 -6.51
C ILE A 58 16.70 -12.16 -5.52
N LEU A 59 16.61 -12.47 -4.23
CA LEU A 59 16.25 -11.51 -3.17
C LEU A 59 17.34 -10.45 -2.92
N HIS A 60 18.61 -10.82 -3.11
CA HIS A 60 19.73 -9.87 -3.07
C HIS A 60 19.77 -9.01 -4.35
N LEU A 61 19.55 -9.62 -5.51
CA LEU A 61 19.46 -8.88 -6.77
C LEU A 61 18.22 -7.99 -6.86
N SER A 62 17.09 -8.30 -6.21
CA SER A 62 15.95 -7.37 -6.18
C SER A 62 16.25 -6.13 -5.33
N ARG A 63 17.14 -6.26 -4.33
CA ARG A 63 17.70 -5.12 -3.59
C ARG A 63 18.70 -4.32 -4.42
N ASP A 64 19.62 -4.99 -5.13
CA ASP A 64 20.69 -4.33 -5.90
C ASP A 64 20.24 -3.85 -7.31
N ARG A 65 19.27 -4.51 -7.95
CA ARG A 65 18.64 -4.11 -9.23
C ARG A 65 17.40 -3.22 -9.06
N SER A 66 17.29 -2.48 -7.96
CA SER A 66 16.41 -1.29 -7.96
C SER A 66 16.75 -0.33 -9.12
N LEU A 67 17.96 -0.41 -9.68
CA LEU A 67 18.42 0.38 -10.83
C LEU A 67 17.74 0.07 -12.17
N GLY A 68 17.18 -1.14 -12.39
CA GLY A 68 16.48 -1.48 -13.65
C GLY A 68 14.97 -1.18 -13.62
N LEU A 69 14.39 -1.11 -12.42
CA LEU A 69 13.04 -0.61 -12.18
C LEU A 69 13.03 0.92 -11.97
N ALA A 70 14.17 1.53 -11.62
CA ALA A 70 14.30 2.97 -11.40
C ALA A 70 13.85 3.82 -12.59
N ALA A 71 14.13 3.41 -13.84
CA ALA A 71 13.68 4.14 -15.04
C ALA A 71 12.16 4.02 -15.28
N TYR A 72 11.55 2.91 -14.85
CA TYR A 72 10.09 2.76 -14.86
C TYR A 72 9.44 3.43 -13.64
N ASP A 73 10.21 3.73 -12.59
CA ASP A 73 9.79 4.44 -11.38
C ASP A 73 10.11 5.97 -11.45
N GLU A 74 10.71 6.41 -12.55
CA GLU A 74 10.94 7.82 -12.81
C GLU A 74 9.61 8.50 -13.13
N LEU A 75 9.31 9.54 -12.34
CA LEU A 75 8.23 10.45 -12.64
C LEU A 75 8.53 11.18 -13.96
N SER A 76 7.50 11.33 -14.79
CA SER A 76 7.55 12.26 -15.92
C SER A 76 7.93 13.67 -15.45
N ALA A 77 8.45 14.52 -16.34
CA ALA A 77 8.82 15.90 -15.97
C ALA A 77 7.63 16.69 -15.41
N GLU A 78 6.41 16.44 -15.92
CA GLU A 78 5.19 17.05 -15.36
C GLU A 78 4.84 16.46 -14.00
N ALA A 79 4.99 15.14 -13.82
CA ALA A 79 4.74 14.52 -12.53
C ALA A 79 5.75 14.92 -11.45
N LYS A 80 6.99 15.29 -11.81
CA LYS A 80 7.97 15.90 -10.88
C LYS A 80 7.50 17.27 -10.39
N LYS A 81 6.97 18.12 -11.27
CA LYS A 81 6.40 19.43 -10.87
C LYS A 81 5.18 19.26 -9.99
N LEU A 82 4.30 18.31 -10.32
CA LEU A 82 3.12 18.04 -9.49
C LEU A 82 3.48 17.36 -8.17
N LEU A 83 4.57 16.59 -8.11
CA LEU A 83 5.12 16.10 -6.84
C LEU A 83 5.50 17.27 -5.93
N GLU A 84 6.27 18.25 -6.42
CA GLU A 84 6.66 19.43 -5.65
C GLU A 84 5.43 20.17 -5.11
N ALA A 85 4.47 20.48 -6.00
CA ALA A 85 3.21 21.12 -5.61
C ALA A 85 2.40 20.28 -4.60
N THR A 86 2.45 18.94 -4.71
CA THR A 86 1.81 18.04 -3.74
C THR A 86 2.52 18.10 -2.39
N MET A 87 3.85 18.17 -2.33
CA MET A 87 4.59 18.28 -1.07
C MET A 87 4.35 19.62 -0.36
N GLU A 88 4.01 20.67 -1.10
CA GLU A 88 3.69 21.99 -0.53
C GLU A 88 2.21 22.14 -0.11
N ALA A 89 1.35 21.18 -0.48
CA ALA A 89 -0.07 21.26 -0.17
C ALA A 89 -0.34 21.17 1.33
N THR A 90 -1.11 22.14 1.85
CA THR A 90 -1.61 22.19 3.23
C THR A 90 -3.12 21.97 3.32
N GLU A 91 -3.81 21.95 2.18
CA GLU A 91 -5.24 21.66 2.05
C GLU A 91 -5.53 20.76 0.83
N VAL A 92 -6.74 20.21 0.77
CA VAL A 92 -7.22 19.51 -0.42
C VAL A 92 -7.51 20.56 -1.48
N SER A 93 -6.62 20.67 -2.46
CA SER A 93 -6.57 21.79 -3.38
C SER A 93 -7.41 21.56 -4.62
N LYS A 94 -8.38 22.46 -4.84
CA LYS A 94 -9.24 22.48 -6.03
C LYS A 94 -8.48 22.73 -7.33
N LEU A 95 -7.23 23.21 -7.25
CA LEU A 95 -6.35 23.44 -8.40
C LEU A 95 -5.39 22.26 -8.63
N LEU A 96 -4.90 21.63 -7.56
CA LEU A 96 -3.95 20.53 -7.66
C LEU A 96 -4.64 19.23 -8.09
N VAL A 97 -5.80 18.91 -7.52
CA VAL A 97 -6.53 17.66 -7.80
C VAL A 97 -6.82 17.49 -9.30
N PRO A 98 -7.36 18.48 -10.04
CA PRO A 98 -7.56 18.33 -11.48
C PRO A 98 -6.26 18.11 -12.27
N ARG A 99 -5.14 18.69 -11.83
CA ARG A 99 -3.83 18.51 -12.49
C ARG A 99 -3.28 17.12 -12.24
N LEU A 100 -3.43 16.58 -11.03
CA LEU A 100 -3.09 15.19 -10.72
C LEU A 100 -3.99 14.22 -11.49
N ALA A 101 -5.29 14.52 -11.64
CA ALA A 101 -6.22 13.69 -12.39
C ALA A 101 -5.87 13.60 -13.90
N ALA A 102 -5.22 14.64 -14.44
CA ALA A 102 -4.72 14.64 -15.81
C ALA A 102 -3.46 13.77 -16.01
N LEU A 103 -2.76 13.39 -14.93
CA LEU A 103 -1.72 12.38 -14.98
C LEU A 103 -2.33 10.97 -14.98
N GLY A 104 -1.59 10.00 -15.52
CA GLY A 104 -1.95 8.59 -15.38
C GLY A 104 -1.88 8.12 -13.93
N GLU A 105 -2.74 7.18 -13.55
CA GLU A 105 -2.81 6.59 -12.20
C GLU A 105 -1.43 6.14 -11.68
N GLY A 106 -0.59 5.57 -12.55
CA GLY A 106 0.76 5.13 -12.19
C GLY A 106 1.68 6.26 -11.71
N ASP A 107 1.63 7.43 -12.34
CA ASP A 107 2.41 8.60 -11.91
C ASP A 107 1.88 9.12 -10.57
N VAL A 108 0.56 9.18 -10.39
CA VAL A 108 -0.05 9.62 -9.12
C VAL A 108 0.18 8.63 -7.98
N SER A 109 0.19 7.32 -8.26
CA SER A 109 0.54 6.29 -7.28
C SER A 109 1.98 6.49 -6.77
N ARG A 110 2.92 6.83 -7.66
CA ARG A 110 4.30 7.16 -7.25
C ARG A 110 4.41 8.46 -6.46
N ILE A 111 3.58 9.47 -6.75
CA ILE A 111 3.49 10.69 -5.94
C ILE A 111 2.93 10.36 -4.56
N LEU A 112 1.84 9.59 -4.50
CA LEU A 112 1.23 9.12 -3.25
C LEU A 112 2.23 8.33 -2.40
N ASN A 113 3.02 7.44 -2.99
CA ASN A 113 4.06 6.70 -2.28
C ASN A 113 5.11 7.62 -1.62
N ARG A 114 5.47 8.73 -2.27
CA ARG A 114 6.38 9.74 -1.69
C ARG A 114 5.69 10.53 -0.57
N ALA A 115 4.44 10.92 -0.75
CA ALA A 115 3.63 11.57 0.29
C ALA A 115 3.49 10.70 1.54
N VAL A 116 3.22 9.40 1.38
CA VAL A 116 3.13 8.43 2.47
C VAL A 116 4.46 8.25 3.21
N ARG A 117 5.59 8.20 2.49
CA ARG A 117 6.92 8.15 3.13
C ARG A 117 7.15 9.39 4.00
N LYS A 118 6.84 10.57 3.45
CA LYS A 118 6.94 11.83 4.18
C LYS A 118 6.03 11.85 5.41
N ALA A 119 4.80 11.36 5.28
CA ALA A 119 3.85 11.21 6.39
C ALA A 119 4.40 10.34 7.53
N ARG A 120 5.05 9.22 7.20
CA ARG A 120 5.69 8.36 8.21
C ARG A 120 6.88 9.04 8.88
N GLU A 121 7.70 9.77 8.12
CA GLU A 121 8.84 10.54 8.64
C GLU A 121 8.40 11.64 9.60
N ASP A 122 7.33 12.37 9.24
CA ASP A 122 6.79 13.49 10.02
C ASP A 122 5.84 13.05 11.14
N GLN A 123 5.65 11.74 11.31
CA GLN A 123 4.77 11.13 12.31
C GLN A 123 3.30 11.56 12.15
N TRP A 124 2.83 11.56 10.90
CA TRP A 124 1.43 11.75 10.50
C TRP A 124 0.88 13.12 10.91
N GLN A 125 1.53 14.22 10.48
CA GLN A 125 0.96 15.55 10.66
C GLN A 125 -0.26 15.74 9.77
N GLU A 126 -1.08 16.74 10.08
CA GLU A 126 -2.33 16.99 9.36
C GLU A 126 -2.09 17.29 7.87
N GLU A 127 -1.05 18.07 7.58
CA GLU A 127 -0.63 18.40 6.22
C GLU A 127 -0.29 17.12 5.44
N ASP A 128 0.38 16.15 6.05
CA ASP A 128 0.75 14.90 5.38
C ASP A 128 -0.45 14.05 4.96
N ILE A 129 -1.47 14.01 5.81
CA ILE A 129 -2.73 13.35 5.50
C ILE A 129 -3.36 14.01 4.28
N VAL A 130 -3.44 15.34 4.30
CA VAL A 130 -4.00 16.14 3.21
C VAL A 130 -3.24 15.95 1.89
N ARG A 131 -1.91 15.88 1.92
CA ARG A 131 -1.09 15.58 0.72
C ARG A 131 -1.50 14.26 0.08
N CYS A 132 -1.73 13.23 0.90
CA CYS A 132 -2.21 11.93 0.42
C CYS A 132 -3.65 11.98 -0.11
N LEU A 133 -4.52 12.78 0.53
CA LEU A 133 -5.90 12.97 0.08
C LEU A 133 -5.98 13.62 -1.31
N ASN A 134 -5.13 14.60 -1.61
CA ASN A 134 -5.05 15.18 -2.96
C ASN A 134 -4.82 14.14 -4.06
N CYS A 135 -4.00 13.11 -3.80
CA CYS A 135 -3.77 12.02 -4.76
C CYS A 135 -4.99 11.10 -4.94
N THR A 136 -5.67 10.76 -3.85
CA THR A 136 -6.84 9.86 -3.89
C THR A 136 -8.11 10.54 -4.38
N ASP A 137 -8.21 11.86 -4.26
CA ASP A 137 -9.28 12.63 -4.90
C ASP A 137 -9.08 12.73 -6.42
N ALA A 138 -7.82 12.72 -6.87
CA ALA A 138 -7.49 12.67 -8.29
C ALA A 138 -7.71 11.27 -8.89
N HIS A 139 -7.33 10.21 -8.16
CA HIS A 139 -7.48 8.81 -8.56
C HIS A 139 -8.06 7.98 -7.40
N PRO A 140 -9.40 7.86 -7.29
CA PRO A 140 -10.06 7.15 -6.18
C PRO A 140 -9.68 5.67 -6.03
N GLN A 141 -9.18 5.03 -7.09
CA GLN A 141 -8.70 3.64 -7.11
C GLN A 141 -7.55 3.42 -6.11
N LEU A 142 -6.76 4.48 -5.84
CA LEU A 142 -5.67 4.45 -4.86
C LEU A 142 -6.18 4.49 -3.40
N GLY A 143 -7.48 4.67 -3.18
CA GLY A 143 -8.08 4.75 -1.85
C GLY A 143 -7.86 3.49 -1.00
N ALA A 144 -7.93 2.29 -1.59
CA ALA A 144 -7.68 1.04 -0.87
C ALA A 144 -6.23 0.94 -0.37
N GLN A 145 -5.28 1.37 -1.20
CA GLN A 145 -3.87 1.46 -0.81
C GLN A 145 -3.71 2.44 0.35
N LEU A 146 -4.33 3.63 0.26
CA LEU A 146 -4.21 4.64 1.30
C LEU A 146 -4.89 4.21 2.62
N ALA A 147 -6.03 3.53 2.56
CA ALA A 147 -6.72 3.01 3.73
C ALA A 147 -5.84 2.04 4.53
N SER A 148 -5.13 1.14 3.83
CA SER A 148 -4.17 0.21 4.44
C SER A 148 -3.04 0.95 5.14
N VAL A 149 -2.49 1.98 4.50
CA VAL A 149 -1.44 2.83 5.08
C VAL A 149 -1.95 3.62 6.29
N PHE A 150 -3.14 4.22 6.21
CA PHE A 150 -3.71 5.00 7.31
C PHE A 150 -4.07 4.14 8.52
N ALA A 151 -4.27 2.83 8.37
CA ALA A 151 -4.39 1.94 9.52
C ALA A 151 -3.16 1.97 10.44
N GLU A 152 -1.98 2.35 9.93
CA GLU A 152 -0.74 2.51 10.69
C GLU A 152 -0.69 3.78 11.55
N ILE A 153 -1.63 4.73 11.36
CA ILE A 153 -1.64 6.00 12.11
C ILE A 153 -1.87 5.70 13.60
N PRO A 154 -0.97 6.13 14.51
CA PRO A 154 -1.12 5.92 15.95
C PRO A 154 -2.41 6.54 16.49
N GLY A 155 -3.05 5.89 17.47
CA GLY A 155 -4.33 6.33 18.04
C GLY A 155 -4.34 7.77 18.56
N ASN A 156 -3.21 8.25 19.11
CA ASN A 156 -3.03 9.63 19.58
C ASN A 156 -2.88 10.68 18.47
N LYS A 157 -2.70 10.28 17.21
CA LYS A 157 -2.61 11.13 16.01
C LYS A 157 -3.91 11.17 15.20
N ARG A 158 -4.90 10.36 15.54
CA ARG A 158 -6.22 10.30 14.89
C ARG A 158 -7.11 11.45 15.38
N HIS A 159 -6.73 12.69 15.06
CA HIS A 159 -7.42 13.89 15.53
C HIS A 159 -8.82 14.06 14.91
N VAL A 160 -9.73 14.71 15.64
CA VAL A 160 -11.12 14.94 15.19
C VAL A 160 -11.17 15.68 13.84
N ALA A 161 -10.23 16.58 13.58
CA ALA A 161 -10.13 17.36 12.33
C ALA A 161 -10.01 16.47 11.08
N LEU A 162 -9.41 15.28 11.19
CA LEU A 162 -9.25 14.33 10.08
C LEU A 162 -10.56 13.62 9.72
N MET A 163 -11.48 13.48 10.67
CA MET A 163 -12.67 12.64 10.51
C MET A 163 -13.66 13.17 9.45
N PRO A 164 -14.01 14.48 9.42
CA PRO A 164 -14.80 15.05 8.33
C PRO A 164 -14.16 14.90 6.95
N LEU A 165 -12.83 14.97 6.88
CA LEU A 165 -12.10 14.79 5.62
C LEU A 165 -12.27 13.35 5.14
N LEU A 166 -11.93 12.37 5.97
CA LEU A 166 -12.02 10.96 5.61
C LEU A 166 -13.46 10.50 5.32
N ARG A 167 -14.45 11.01 6.06
CA ARG A 167 -15.86 10.61 5.89
C ARG A 167 -16.45 10.95 4.51
N GLN A 168 -15.87 11.92 3.80
CA GLN A 168 -16.31 12.29 2.45
C GLN A 168 -15.90 11.26 1.38
N ARG A 169 -15.17 10.20 1.76
CA ARG A 169 -14.55 9.25 0.85
C ARG A 169 -15.01 7.83 1.17
N ASP A 170 -15.64 7.17 0.19
CA ASP A 170 -16.25 5.86 0.37
C ASP A 170 -15.26 4.79 0.87
N TRP A 171 -14.01 4.84 0.36
CA TRP A 171 -12.96 3.90 0.74
C TRP A 171 -12.57 3.98 2.23
N ALA A 172 -12.86 5.09 2.91
CA ALA A 172 -12.45 5.31 4.30
C ALA A 172 -13.46 4.78 5.33
N HIS A 173 -14.67 4.34 4.91
CA HIS A 173 -15.70 3.93 5.86
C HIS A 173 -15.26 2.80 6.79
N ALA A 174 -14.67 1.74 6.24
CA ALA A 174 -14.18 0.61 7.05
C ALA A 174 -13.03 1.03 8.00
N LEU A 175 -12.13 1.90 7.54
CA LEU A 175 -11.05 2.46 8.34
C LEU A 175 -11.60 3.25 9.54
N LEU A 176 -12.58 4.12 9.30
CA LEU A 176 -13.21 4.94 10.34
C LEU A 176 -13.98 4.09 11.36
N SER A 177 -14.65 3.02 10.92
CA SER A 177 -15.30 2.05 11.82
C SER A 177 -14.27 1.38 12.73
N ASN A 178 -13.17 0.89 12.17
CA ASN A 178 -12.09 0.27 12.96
C ASN A 178 -11.50 1.25 13.99
N TRP A 179 -11.28 2.51 13.59
CA TRP A 179 -10.78 3.53 14.53
C TRP A 179 -11.77 3.87 15.64
N ALA A 180 -13.08 3.74 15.40
CA ALA A 180 -14.11 3.97 16.41
C ALA A 180 -14.12 2.89 17.50
N GLU A 181 -13.72 1.67 17.15
CA GLU A 181 -13.63 0.51 18.03
C GLU A 181 -12.28 0.40 18.74
N ASP A 182 -11.22 0.97 18.17
CA ASP A 182 -9.86 0.95 18.72
C ASP A 182 -9.72 1.81 20.00
N SER A 183 -9.34 1.16 21.11
CA SER A 183 -9.16 1.82 22.41
C SER A 183 -8.01 2.83 22.45
N GLU A 184 -7.02 2.71 21.55
CA GLU A 184 -5.92 3.67 21.42
C GLU A 184 -6.35 4.97 20.77
N THR A 185 -7.46 4.98 20.00
CA THR A 185 -8.02 6.20 19.44
C THR A 185 -8.52 7.10 20.57
N LEU A 186 -8.09 8.37 20.53
CA LEU A 186 -8.49 9.40 21.49
C LEU A 186 -10.01 9.39 21.72
N ALA A 187 -10.43 9.43 22.98
CA ALA A 187 -11.85 9.33 23.37
C ALA A 187 -12.75 10.35 22.64
N ARG A 188 -12.25 11.58 22.44
CA ARG A 188 -12.97 12.62 21.69
C ARG A 188 -13.18 12.25 20.21
N SER A 189 -12.18 11.65 19.58
CA SER A 189 -12.26 11.17 18.20
C SER A 189 -13.20 9.97 18.07
N ARG A 190 -13.14 9.01 18.98
CA ARG A 190 -14.12 7.89 19.02
C ARG A 190 -15.54 8.38 19.19
N GLN A 191 -15.77 9.31 20.12
CA GLN A 191 -17.11 9.89 20.34
C GLN A 191 -17.63 10.60 19.07
N TYR A 192 -16.76 11.32 18.34
CA TYR A 192 -17.13 11.95 17.07
C TYR A 192 -17.52 10.92 16.00
N LEU A 193 -16.77 9.82 15.90
CA LEU A 193 -17.03 8.74 14.96
C LEU A 193 -18.36 8.04 15.27
N GLN A 194 -18.62 7.73 16.54
CA GLN A 194 -19.84 7.07 17.00
C GLN A 194 -21.09 7.97 16.86
N LYS A 195 -20.95 9.28 17.05
CA LYS A 195 -22.06 10.23 16.86
C LYS A 195 -22.44 10.43 15.40
N GLY A 196 -21.49 10.29 14.47
CA GLY A 196 -21.75 10.42 13.03
C GLY A 196 -22.19 9.13 12.34
N ALA A 197 -22.32 8.02 13.07
CA ALA A 197 -22.83 6.73 12.59
C ALA A 197 -24.34 6.53 12.87
N LYS A 198 -24.99 7.52 13.50
CA LYS A 198 -26.44 7.62 13.68
C LYS A 198 -27.02 8.57 12.66
#